data_AF-A0A7S0XFK3-F1
#
_entry.id   AF-A0A7S0XFK3-F1
#
_cell.length_a   1.000
_cell.length_b   1.000
_cell.length_c   1.000
_cell.angle_alpha   90.00
_cell.angle_beta   90.00
_cell.angle_gamma   90.00
#
_symmetry.space_group_name_H-M   'P 1'
#
loop_
_entity.id
_entity.type
_entity.pdbx_description
1 polymer ?
#
loop_
_entity_poly.entity_id
_entity_poly.type
_entity_poly.pdbx_seq_one_letter_code
_entity_poly.pdbx_strand_id
1 'polypeptide(L)'
;GGGGGVHYGQTVRGGGGGGGGEGEGGRKSPTERLARFVKLDVATKLMENVHQLAGKTSAALREDAFLVTIVGVTALAGHGHNVSLDNLVRRRQEEAVQVFAYFLELILEGEQRRASGAMSGGGGDGGGGASRAQGGGAGASLGGVADIAVLAAAQTESEALPPPFPSPTSEQRAGFEALIASSRFVRSVLACSMEVVVASYKTATLKFPAIPHLLGLDAFDVSNIIEPFVRADTTMPREVKKHFNAIEERIMETMAWAKGSTLFGFMKAAETGVPPPRPATAALAAVSGSRGTSGSGGGGGGGGGGGGGG
;
A
#
# COMPACT_ATOMS: atom_id res chain seq x y z
N GLY A 1 17.58 32.83 63.06
CA GLY A 1 18.08 32.52 61.70
C GLY A 1 17.01 31.71 61.03
N GLY A 2 16.40 32.15 59.92
CA GLY A 2 17.04 32.38 58.62
C GLY A 2 16.97 31.05 57.87
N GLY A 3 16.26 30.85 56.76
CA GLY A 3 15.87 31.74 55.67
C GLY A 3 16.59 31.27 54.39
N GLY A 4 15.82 30.93 53.34
CA GLY A 4 16.32 30.61 51.99
C GLY A 4 15.88 29.22 51.51
N GLY A 5 15.19 29.01 50.38
CA GLY A 5 14.98 29.87 49.21
C GLY A 5 15.73 29.33 48.00
N VAL A 6 14.96 28.91 46.99
CA VAL A 6 15.24 28.90 45.53
C VAL A 6 16.34 27.98 44.97
N HIS A 7 16.03 27.20 43.93
CA HIS A 7 16.47 27.52 42.56
C HIS A 7 15.84 26.58 41.50
N TYR A 8 15.02 27.19 40.65
CA TYR A 8 14.65 26.70 39.31
C TYR A 8 15.77 27.05 38.33
N GLY A 9 15.96 26.19 37.32
CA GLY A 9 16.52 26.56 36.02
C GLY A 9 17.96 26.15 35.75
N GLN A 10 18.15 25.26 34.78
CA GLN A 10 19.24 25.44 33.83
C GLN A 10 18.82 24.98 32.43
N THR A 11 18.71 25.97 31.56
CA THR A 11 18.61 25.91 30.11
C THR A 11 19.97 25.65 29.46
N VAL A 12 19.96 24.80 28.42
CA VAL A 12 20.71 24.91 27.14
C VAL A 12 22.23 24.75 27.17
N ARG A 13 22.72 23.68 26.51
CA ARG A 13 23.58 23.84 25.30
C ARG A 13 23.75 22.52 24.54
N GLY A 14 23.60 22.60 23.23
CA GLY A 14 23.85 21.50 22.31
C GLY A 14 25.34 21.15 22.18
N GLY A 15 25.57 19.93 21.72
CA GLY A 15 26.85 19.44 21.25
C GLY A 15 26.59 18.20 20.42
N GLY A 16 26.63 18.35 19.10
CA GLY A 16 26.66 17.22 18.19
C GLY A 16 27.98 16.45 18.36
N GLY A 17 27.90 15.15 18.11
CA GLY A 17 29.06 14.26 18.13
C GLY A 17 28.61 12.86 17.81
N GLY A 18 28.75 12.47 16.54
CA GLY A 18 28.46 11.13 16.06
C GLY A 18 29.33 10.07 16.74
N GLY A 19 28.77 8.89 16.89
CA GLY A 19 29.45 7.68 17.32
C GLY A 19 28.56 6.51 16.95
N GLY A 20 28.95 5.80 15.90
CA GLY A 20 28.25 4.62 15.42
C GLY A 20 28.18 3.53 16.48
N GLY A 21 27.00 2.93 16.60
CA GLY A 21 26.76 1.67 17.28
C GLY A 21 25.96 0.79 16.35
N GLU A 22 26.66 -0.01 15.55
CA GLU A 22 26.10 -1.18 14.87
C GLU A 22 25.83 -2.23 15.95
N GLY A 23 24.59 -2.71 16.07
CA GLY A 23 24.29 -3.74 17.09
C GLY A 23 22.83 -3.98 17.48
N GLU A 24 21.86 -3.75 16.60
CA GLU A 24 20.53 -4.38 16.67
C GLU A 24 19.97 -4.30 15.24
N GLY A 25 19.30 -5.34 14.74
CA GLY A 25 18.62 -5.27 13.44
C GLY A 25 17.46 -4.28 13.51
N GLY A 26 17.76 -2.98 13.53
CA GLY A 26 16.83 -1.90 13.76
C GLY A 26 15.75 -1.95 12.70
N ARG A 27 14.50 -2.16 13.11
CA ARG A 27 13.35 -2.00 12.21
C ARG A 27 13.42 -0.60 11.64
N LYS A 28 13.72 -0.51 10.35
CA LYS A 28 13.72 0.75 9.61
C LYS A 28 12.38 1.43 9.78
N SER A 29 12.40 2.74 10.01
CA SER A 29 11.18 3.52 10.18
C SER A 29 10.31 3.42 8.90
N PRO A 30 8.96 3.56 8.99
CA PRO A 30 8.09 3.58 7.81
C PRO A 30 8.59 4.51 6.70
N THR A 31 9.06 5.69 7.08
CA THR A 31 9.63 6.70 6.18
C THR A 31 10.89 6.20 5.47
N GLU A 32 11.81 5.55 6.19
CA GLU A 32 13.02 4.96 5.59
C GLU A 32 12.72 3.82 4.63
N ARG A 33 11.69 3.01 4.92
CA ARG A 33 11.27 1.94 4.02
C ARG A 33 10.69 2.51 2.72
N LEU A 34 9.84 3.53 2.82
CA LEU A 34 9.28 4.24 1.66
C LEU A 34 10.33 5.03 0.86
N ALA A 35 11.41 5.49 1.50
CA ALA A 35 12.52 6.19 0.85
C ALA A 35 13.29 5.32 -0.18
N ARG A 36 13.01 4.01 -0.23
CA ARG A 36 13.46 3.13 -1.32
C ARG A 36 12.79 3.48 -2.66
N PHE A 37 11.53 3.89 -2.61
CA PHE A 37 10.70 4.15 -3.80
C PHE A 37 10.68 5.62 -4.20
N VAL A 38 10.66 6.52 -3.21
CA VAL A 38 10.55 7.97 -3.41
C VAL A 38 11.66 8.72 -2.65
N LYS A 39 11.84 10.01 -2.92
CA LYS A 39 12.73 10.84 -2.10
C LYS A 39 12.28 10.87 -0.62
N LEU A 40 13.25 10.98 0.28
CA LEU A 40 13.01 10.97 1.72
C LEU A 40 12.07 12.11 2.18
N ASP A 41 12.16 13.28 1.57
CA ASP A 41 11.29 14.43 1.89
C ASP A 41 9.84 14.17 1.46
N VAL A 42 9.63 13.51 0.32
CA VAL A 42 8.30 13.09 -0.17
C VAL A 42 7.71 12.04 0.78
N ALA A 43 8.49 11.03 1.17
CA ALA A 43 8.05 10.02 2.13
C ALA A 43 7.67 10.63 3.49
N THR A 44 8.46 11.60 3.97
CA THR A 44 8.20 12.29 5.25
C THR A 44 6.89 13.08 5.18
N LYS A 45 6.70 13.89 4.13
CA LYS A 45 5.47 14.66 3.89
C LYS A 45 4.24 13.75 3.75
N LEU A 46 4.41 12.60 3.10
CA LEU A 46 3.34 11.61 2.98
C LEU A 46 2.90 11.10 4.35
N MET A 47 3.84 10.65 5.19
CA MET A 47 3.52 10.11 6.51
C MET A 47 2.89 11.17 7.42
N GLU A 48 3.34 12.43 7.35
CA GLU A 48 2.72 13.55 8.06
C GLU A 48 1.26 13.76 7.61
N ASN A 49 1.01 13.82 6.29
CA ASN A 49 -0.34 13.92 5.75
C ASN A 49 -1.23 12.74 6.17
N VAL A 50 -0.68 11.52 6.18
CA VAL A 50 -1.40 10.32 6.60
C VAL A 50 -1.78 10.37 8.08
N HIS A 51 -0.90 10.83 8.96
CA HIS A 51 -1.24 11.09 10.37
C HIS A 51 -2.36 12.13 10.50
N GLN A 52 -2.30 13.23 9.73
CA GLN A 52 -3.35 14.24 9.75
C GLN A 52 -4.70 13.69 9.26
N LEU A 53 -4.70 12.87 8.20
CA LEU A 53 -5.90 12.23 7.67
C LEU A 53 -6.49 11.20 8.65
N ALA A 54 -5.65 10.36 9.26
CA ALA A 54 -6.07 9.44 10.32
C ALA A 54 -6.64 10.21 11.53
N GLY A 55 -6.10 11.40 11.83
CA GLY A 55 -6.64 12.32 12.84
C GLY A 55 -8.12 12.67 12.64
N LYS A 56 -8.57 12.81 11.38
CA LYS A 56 -9.96 13.16 11.02
C LYS A 56 -10.98 12.07 11.37
N THR A 57 -10.54 10.83 11.53
CA THR A 57 -11.42 9.71 11.90
C THR A 57 -11.57 9.55 13.42
N SER A 58 -10.88 10.37 14.22
CA SER A 58 -10.88 10.28 15.69
C SER A 58 -12.27 10.31 16.33
N ALA A 59 -13.16 11.17 15.86
CA ALA A 59 -14.51 11.29 16.41
C ALA A 59 -15.32 10.00 16.22
N ALA A 60 -15.32 9.44 15.01
CA ALA A 60 -16.02 8.20 14.72
C ALA A 60 -15.41 6.99 15.44
N LEU A 61 -14.07 6.94 15.56
CA LEU A 61 -13.39 5.93 16.38
C LEU A 61 -13.70 6.07 17.87
N ARG A 62 -13.88 7.31 18.36
CA ARG A 62 -14.26 7.60 19.75
C ARG A 62 -15.68 7.11 20.05
N GLU A 63 -16.63 7.39 19.15
CA GLU A 63 -18.01 6.92 19.27
C GLU A 63 -18.08 5.38 19.26
N ASP A 64 -17.36 4.73 18.35
CA ASP A 64 -17.30 3.27 18.30
C ASP A 64 -16.67 2.67 19.56
N ALA A 65 -15.51 3.19 19.97
CA ALA A 65 -14.82 2.70 21.15
C ALA A 65 -15.63 2.91 22.44
N PHE A 66 -16.41 4.00 22.52
CA PHE A 66 -17.34 4.23 23.62
C PHE A 66 -18.44 3.17 23.66
N LEU A 67 -19.07 2.88 22.53
CA LEU A 67 -20.11 1.85 22.44
C LEU A 67 -19.57 0.45 22.73
N VAL A 68 -18.37 0.11 22.23
CA VAL A 68 -17.69 -1.15 22.58
C VAL A 68 -17.40 -1.22 24.07
N THR A 69 -17.03 -0.11 24.72
CA THR A 69 -16.80 -0.08 26.17
C THR A 69 -18.11 -0.26 26.94
N ILE A 70 -19.20 0.41 26.56
CA ILE A 70 -20.52 0.23 27.20
C ILE A 70 -21.04 -1.20 27.05
N VAL A 71 -20.94 -1.77 25.84
CA VAL A 71 -21.40 -3.13 25.54
C VAL A 71 -20.43 -4.18 26.12
N GLY A 72 -19.14 -3.85 26.28
CA GLY A 72 -18.11 -4.71 26.87
C GLY A 72 -18.03 -4.68 28.40
N VAL A 73 -18.54 -3.63 29.05
CA VAL A 73 -18.64 -3.51 30.51
C VAL A 73 -19.56 -4.58 31.11
N THR A 74 -20.49 -5.15 30.34
CA THR A 74 -21.26 -6.33 30.79
C THR A 74 -20.47 -7.64 30.72
N ALA A 75 -19.35 -7.71 29.99
CA ALA A 75 -18.55 -8.93 29.81
C ALA A 75 -17.23 -8.96 30.60
N LEU A 76 -16.69 -7.82 31.04
CA LEU A 76 -15.36 -7.72 31.67
C LEU A 76 -15.35 -7.01 33.02
N ALA A 77 -16.41 -7.16 33.81
CA ALA A 77 -16.42 -6.80 35.24
C ALA A 77 -15.41 -7.68 36.02
N GLY A 78 -14.12 -7.37 35.95
CA GLY A 78 -13.12 -8.10 36.74
C GLY A 78 -11.65 -7.76 36.55
N HIS A 79 -11.23 -7.11 35.45
CA HIS A 79 -9.79 -6.81 35.26
C HIS A 79 -9.59 -5.33 34.94
N GLY A 80 -8.90 -4.65 35.86
CA GLY A 80 -8.67 -3.21 35.81
C GLY A 80 -8.03 -2.77 34.50
N HIS A 81 -8.71 -1.90 33.77
CA HIS A 81 -8.15 -1.28 32.58
C HIS A 81 -8.80 0.10 32.37
N ASN A 82 -8.38 1.06 33.19
CA ASN A 82 -8.68 2.48 32.97
C ASN A 82 -7.85 3.01 31.79
N VAL A 83 -7.98 2.42 30.61
CA VAL A 83 -7.43 3.02 29.39
C VAL A 83 -8.38 4.14 29.00
N SER A 84 -7.90 5.38 29.08
CA SER A 84 -8.65 6.52 28.56
C SER A 84 -9.05 6.25 27.11
N LEU A 85 -10.31 6.54 26.77
CA LEU A 85 -10.85 6.43 25.42
C LEU A 85 -9.95 7.10 24.38
N ASP A 86 -9.33 8.23 24.75
CA ASP A 86 -8.40 8.96 23.89
C ASP A 86 -7.11 8.19 23.60
N ASN A 87 -6.62 7.40 24.56
CA ASN A 87 -5.45 6.53 24.35
C ASN A 87 -5.79 5.37 23.40
N LEU A 88 -7.00 4.83 23.49
CA LEU A 88 -7.45 3.77 22.57
C LEU A 88 -7.64 4.30 21.15
N VAL A 89 -8.28 5.46 20.99
CA VAL A 89 -8.43 6.13 19.69
C VAL A 89 -7.07 6.40 19.07
N ARG A 90 -6.13 6.99 19.84
CA ARG A 90 -4.77 7.24 19.39
C ARG A 90 -4.07 5.95 18.95
N ARG A 91 -4.21 4.87 19.71
CA ARG A 91 -3.61 3.57 19.37
C ARG A 91 -4.17 3.02 18.05
N ARG A 92 -5.49 3.03 17.86
CA ARG A 92 -6.13 2.54 16.62
C ARG A 92 -5.73 3.39 15.41
N GLN A 93 -5.58 4.71 15.58
CA GLN A 93 -5.06 5.58 14.53
C GLN A 93 -3.61 5.24 14.19
N GLU A 94 -2.76 5.07 15.20
CA GLU A 94 -1.36 4.70 15.00
C GLU A 94 -1.23 3.34 14.29
N GLU A 95 -2.00 2.34 14.72
CA GLU A 95 -2.07 1.04 14.04
C GLU A 95 -2.48 1.20 12.57
N ALA A 96 -3.47 2.03 12.27
CA ALA A 96 -3.90 2.26 10.89
C ALA A 96 -2.83 2.96 10.05
N VAL A 97 -2.04 3.88 10.62
CA VAL A 97 -0.90 4.50 9.94
C VAL A 97 0.22 3.49 9.68
N GLN A 98 0.46 2.57 10.62
CA GLN A 98 1.43 1.48 10.43
C GLN A 98 0.98 0.48 9.36
N VAL A 99 -0.29 0.09 9.36
CA VAL A 99 -0.91 -0.74 8.33
C VAL A 99 -0.82 -0.04 6.97
N PHE A 100 -1.10 1.27 6.92
CA PHE A 100 -0.95 2.06 5.69
C PHE A 100 0.47 1.98 5.13
N ALA A 101 1.48 2.23 5.96
CA ALA A 101 2.87 2.20 5.50
C ALA A 101 3.28 0.80 5.02
N TYR A 102 2.84 -0.25 5.73
CA TYR A 102 3.09 -1.63 5.35
C TYR A 102 2.46 -1.97 3.99
N PHE A 103 1.18 -1.69 3.79
CA PHE A 103 0.50 -1.99 2.53
C PHE A 103 1.01 -1.11 1.39
N LEU A 104 1.30 0.16 1.64
CA LEU A 104 1.87 1.03 0.61
C LEU A 104 3.22 0.50 0.12
N GLU A 105 4.10 0.07 1.02
CA GLU A 105 5.38 -0.56 0.67
C GLU A 105 5.16 -1.80 -0.21
N LEU A 106 4.28 -2.72 0.19
CA LEU A 106 3.97 -3.92 -0.59
C LEU A 106 3.35 -3.63 -1.96
N ILE A 107 2.46 -2.63 -2.04
CA ILE A 107 1.85 -2.19 -3.29
C ILE A 107 2.93 -1.67 -4.24
N LEU A 108 3.82 -0.79 -3.77
CA LEU A 108 4.89 -0.21 -4.59
C LEU A 108 5.92 -1.27 -5.00
N GLU A 109 6.28 -2.21 -4.11
CA GLU A 109 7.11 -3.37 -4.43
C GLU A 109 6.46 -4.25 -5.50
N GLY A 110 5.16 -4.51 -5.37
CA GLY A 110 4.36 -5.23 -6.35
C GLY A 110 4.40 -4.56 -7.72
N GLU A 111 4.18 -3.25 -7.78
CA GLU A 111 4.23 -2.49 -9.04
C GLU A 111 5.61 -2.51 -9.67
N GLN A 112 6.65 -2.35 -8.87
CA GLN A 112 8.01 -2.38 -9.36
C GLN A 112 8.36 -3.77 -9.94
N ARG A 113 7.91 -4.84 -9.27
CA ARG A 113 8.15 -6.22 -9.70
C ARG A 113 7.38 -6.56 -10.98
N ARG A 114 6.15 -6.02 -11.13
CA ARG A 114 5.37 -6.13 -12.37
C ARG A 114 6.03 -5.39 -13.53
N ALA A 115 6.57 -4.20 -13.29
CA ALA A 115 7.31 -3.44 -14.31
C ALA A 115 8.58 -4.17 -14.76
N SER A 116 9.34 -4.78 -13.84
CA SER A 116 10.54 -5.57 -14.19
C SER A 116 10.21 -6.92 -14.82
N GLY A 117 9.12 -7.58 -14.40
CA GLY A 117 8.67 -8.85 -14.97
C GLY A 117 8.17 -8.72 -16.42
N ALA A 118 7.54 -7.59 -16.77
CA ALA A 118 7.15 -7.26 -18.14
C ALA A 118 8.37 -7.04 -19.06
N MET A 119 9.53 -6.65 -18.52
CA MET A 119 10.78 -6.54 -19.28
C MET A 119 11.36 -7.91 -19.70
N SER A 120 11.01 -9.00 -19.00
CA SER A 120 11.50 -10.36 -19.30
C SER A 120 10.59 -11.18 -20.23
N GLY A 121 9.34 -10.76 -20.44
CA GLY A 121 8.32 -11.54 -21.18
C GLY A 121 8.15 -11.21 -22.66
N GLY A 122 9.09 -10.48 -23.27
CA GLY A 122 8.96 -9.91 -24.63
C GLY A 122 9.47 -10.75 -25.80
N GLY A 123 9.73 -12.05 -25.63
CA GLY A 123 10.23 -12.91 -26.72
C GLY A 123 9.84 -14.36 -26.53
N GLY A 124 8.95 -14.85 -27.39
CA GLY A 124 8.51 -16.26 -27.38
C GLY A 124 7.27 -16.50 -28.22
N ASP A 125 7.36 -16.19 -29.51
CA ASP A 125 6.46 -16.75 -30.53
C ASP A 125 6.90 -18.21 -30.84
N GLY A 126 5.95 -19.10 -31.13
CA GLY A 126 6.23 -20.42 -31.70
C GLY A 126 5.88 -21.66 -30.85
N GLY A 127 4.64 -22.12 -30.99
CA GLY A 127 4.31 -23.45 -31.54
C GLY A 127 4.71 -24.76 -30.83
N GLY A 128 3.73 -25.66 -30.72
CA GLY A 128 3.96 -27.10 -30.89
C GLY A 128 3.67 -27.98 -29.68
N GLY A 129 2.51 -28.62 -29.67
CA GLY A 129 2.26 -29.75 -28.79
C GLY A 129 3.01 -31.01 -29.22
N ALA A 130 3.34 -31.88 -28.28
CA ALA A 130 3.42 -33.32 -28.50
C ALA A 130 3.51 -34.06 -27.15
N SER A 131 2.75 -35.14 -27.10
CA SER A 131 2.56 -36.10 -26.03
C SER A 131 3.69 -37.11 -25.88
N ARG A 132 3.76 -37.70 -24.66
CA ARG A 132 4.06 -39.12 -24.37
C ARG A 132 5.53 -39.58 -24.40
N ALA A 133 6.02 -40.10 -23.27
CA ALA A 133 6.44 -41.51 -23.15
C ALA A 133 6.87 -41.87 -21.72
N GLN A 134 6.62 -43.13 -21.40
CA GLN A 134 6.80 -43.83 -20.14
C GLN A 134 8.01 -44.77 -20.25
N GLY A 135 8.70 -45.01 -19.13
CA GLY A 135 9.71 -46.07 -18.91
C GLY A 135 10.59 -45.66 -17.73
N GLY A 136 10.76 -46.37 -16.62
CA GLY A 136 10.60 -47.78 -16.31
C GLY A 136 11.99 -48.35 -15.98
N GLY A 137 12.32 -48.58 -14.70
CA GLY A 137 13.51 -49.36 -14.33
C GLY A 137 14.18 -49.09 -12.98
N ALA A 138 13.84 -49.95 -12.00
CA ALA A 138 14.71 -50.57 -10.99
C ALA A 138 15.47 -49.72 -9.92
N GLY A 139 14.85 -49.71 -8.73
CA GLY A 139 15.41 -50.01 -7.41
C GLY A 139 16.92 -49.92 -7.10
N ALA A 140 17.23 -49.08 -6.11
CA ALA A 140 18.09 -49.46 -4.99
C ALA A 140 17.69 -48.62 -3.75
N SER A 141 17.30 -49.30 -2.68
CA SER A 141 16.96 -48.68 -1.40
C SER A 141 18.20 -48.49 -0.54
N LEU A 142 18.37 -47.24 -0.06
CA LEU A 142 18.83 -46.85 1.27
C LEU A 142 20.29 -47.12 1.68
N GLY A 143 20.94 -46.05 2.18
CA GLY A 143 21.73 -46.18 3.41
C GLY A 143 22.93 -45.26 3.56
N GLY A 144 22.70 -44.01 4.00
CA GLY A 144 23.79 -43.21 4.58
C GLY A 144 23.45 -41.73 4.81
N VAL A 145 23.42 -41.29 6.07
CA VAL A 145 23.37 -39.87 6.47
C VAL A 145 24.62 -39.07 6.04
N ALA A 146 25.64 -39.73 5.50
CA ALA A 146 26.87 -39.12 5.00
C ALA A 146 26.70 -38.44 3.63
N ASP A 147 25.75 -38.86 2.80
CA ASP A 147 25.61 -38.34 1.42
C ASP A 147 24.74 -37.07 1.33
N ILE A 148 23.92 -36.79 2.34
CA ILE A 148 23.17 -35.51 2.42
C ILE A 148 24.12 -34.36 2.77
N ALA A 149 25.14 -34.61 3.61
CA ALA A 149 26.13 -33.59 3.96
C ALA A 149 27.05 -33.24 2.78
N VAL A 150 27.36 -34.20 1.90
CA VAL A 150 28.16 -33.95 0.68
C VAL A 150 27.33 -33.27 -0.42
N LEU A 151 26.04 -33.57 -0.55
CA LEU A 151 25.14 -32.81 -1.44
C LEU A 151 24.85 -31.39 -0.93
N ALA A 152 24.86 -31.16 0.39
CA ALA A 152 24.78 -29.83 0.98
C ALA A 152 26.12 -29.06 0.88
N ALA A 153 27.26 -29.74 0.94
CA ALA A 153 28.58 -29.14 0.80
C ALA A 153 28.99 -28.89 -0.67
N ALA A 154 28.37 -29.56 -1.64
CA ALA A 154 28.54 -29.27 -3.06
C ALA A 154 27.65 -28.13 -3.58
N GLN A 155 26.91 -27.46 -2.69
CA GLN A 155 26.15 -26.22 -2.96
C GLN A 155 26.87 -24.97 -2.42
N THR A 156 28.16 -25.05 -2.10
CA THR A 156 28.99 -23.86 -1.91
C THR A 156 29.62 -23.45 -3.24
N GLU A 157 28.80 -22.89 -4.12
CA GLU A 157 29.25 -21.97 -5.17
C GLU A 157 28.04 -21.25 -5.75
N SER A 158 27.80 -20.02 -5.26
CA SER A 158 26.92 -19.03 -5.87
C SER A 158 25.44 -19.45 -6.05
N GLU A 159 24.75 -19.82 -4.96
CA GLU A 159 23.35 -19.38 -4.88
C GLU A 159 23.40 -17.87 -4.71
N ALA A 160 23.45 -17.17 -5.85
CA ALA A 160 23.34 -15.73 -5.87
C ALA A 160 22.11 -15.39 -5.03
N LEU A 161 22.34 -14.71 -3.90
CA LEU A 161 21.30 -13.89 -3.27
C LEU A 161 20.49 -13.32 -4.41
N PRO A 162 19.15 -13.53 -4.46
CA PRO A 162 18.35 -12.93 -5.53
C PRO A 162 18.81 -11.49 -5.62
N PRO A 163 19.22 -11.01 -6.82
CA PRO A 163 19.89 -9.74 -6.95
C PRO A 163 19.10 -8.74 -6.12
N PRO A 164 19.76 -7.95 -5.23
CA PRO A 164 19.06 -7.04 -4.34
C PRO A 164 18.04 -6.31 -5.21
N PHE A 165 16.75 -6.48 -4.87
CA PHE A 165 15.66 -6.06 -5.74
C PHE A 165 16.00 -4.67 -6.29
N PRO A 166 16.11 -4.51 -7.62
CA PRO A 166 16.79 -3.36 -8.20
C PRO A 166 16.17 -2.09 -7.65
N SER A 167 16.96 -1.05 -7.40
CA SER A 167 16.37 0.25 -7.06
C SER A 167 15.51 0.73 -8.23
N PRO A 168 14.40 1.45 -7.97
CA PRO A 168 13.56 1.95 -9.04
C PRO A 168 14.33 2.91 -9.92
N THR A 169 14.09 2.86 -11.23
CA THR A 169 14.65 3.82 -12.18
C THR A 169 14.18 5.24 -11.85
N SER A 170 14.85 6.26 -12.39
CA SER A 170 14.45 7.66 -12.20
C SER A 170 13.01 7.93 -12.67
N GLU A 171 12.60 7.34 -13.79
CA GLU A 171 11.24 7.43 -14.34
C GLU A 171 10.22 6.72 -13.44
N GLN A 172 10.53 5.51 -12.97
CA GLN A 172 9.67 4.77 -12.03
C GLN A 172 9.49 5.53 -10.72
N ARG A 173 10.58 6.11 -10.19
CA ARG A 173 10.55 6.96 -9.00
C ARG A 173 9.63 8.17 -9.19
N ALA A 174 9.72 8.86 -10.33
CA ALA A 174 8.81 9.96 -10.65
C ALA A 174 7.35 9.49 -10.75
N GLY A 175 7.11 8.31 -11.30
CA GLY A 175 5.79 7.67 -11.32
C GLY A 175 5.24 7.38 -9.91
N PHE A 176 6.07 6.83 -9.02
CA PHE A 176 5.69 6.61 -7.63
C PHE A 176 5.45 7.91 -6.87
N GLU A 177 6.26 8.95 -7.09
CA GLU A 177 6.04 10.28 -6.51
C GLU A 177 4.71 10.89 -6.98
N ALA A 178 4.38 10.76 -8.27
CA ALA A 178 3.10 11.22 -8.82
C ALA A 178 1.90 10.43 -8.26
N LEU A 179 2.06 9.12 -8.07
CA LEU A 179 1.04 8.27 -7.45
C LEU A 179 0.78 8.66 -6.00
N ILE A 180 1.84 8.87 -5.21
CA ILE A 180 1.76 9.29 -3.81
C ILE A 180 1.25 10.73 -3.67
N ALA A 181 1.52 11.60 -4.64
CA ALA A 181 0.94 12.94 -4.70
C ALA A 181 -0.57 12.92 -4.95
N SER A 182 -1.13 11.82 -5.50
CA SER A 182 -2.57 11.67 -5.68
C SER A 182 -3.25 11.51 -4.32
N SER A 183 -3.89 12.60 -3.87
CA SER A 183 -4.63 12.62 -2.62
C SER A 183 -5.71 11.54 -2.55
N ARG A 184 -6.34 11.22 -3.68
CA ARG A 184 -7.34 10.16 -3.81
C ARG A 184 -6.72 8.78 -3.55
N PHE A 185 -5.58 8.47 -4.18
CA PHE A 185 -4.88 7.20 -3.97
C PHE A 185 -4.48 7.03 -2.49
N VAL A 186 -3.83 8.03 -1.90
CA VAL A 186 -3.40 8.00 -0.49
C VAL A 186 -4.59 7.79 0.44
N ARG A 187 -5.68 8.53 0.24
CA ARG A 187 -6.90 8.36 1.04
C ARG A 187 -7.53 6.99 0.86
N SER A 188 -7.54 6.42 -0.35
CA SER A 188 -8.13 5.10 -0.60
C SER A 188 -7.33 4.00 0.09
N VAL A 189 -5.99 4.02 0.01
CA VAL A 189 -5.14 3.06 0.74
C VAL A 189 -5.30 3.23 2.25
N LEU A 190 -5.38 4.47 2.73
CA LEU A 190 -5.61 4.75 4.15
C LEU A 190 -7.01 4.31 4.62
N ALA A 191 -8.04 4.46 3.79
CA ALA A 191 -9.38 3.96 4.08
C ALA A 191 -9.36 2.43 4.26
N CYS A 192 -8.73 1.69 3.35
CA CYS A 192 -8.56 0.24 3.50
C CYS A 192 -7.74 -0.11 4.75
N SER A 193 -6.70 0.66 5.06
CA SER A 193 -5.86 0.44 6.25
C SER A 193 -6.63 0.62 7.55
N MET A 194 -7.47 1.65 7.65
CA MET A 194 -8.39 1.79 8.78
C MET A 194 -9.46 0.70 8.80
N GLU A 195 -9.95 0.25 7.65
CA GLU A 195 -10.93 -0.83 7.57
C GLU A 195 -10.37 -2.16 8.10
N VAL A 196 -9.08 -2.45 7.85
CA VAL A 196 -8.38 -3.59 8.48
C VAL A 196 -8.43 -3.48 10.01
N VAL A 197 -8.10 -2.30 10.56
CA VAL A 197 -8.11 -2.05 12.00
C VAL A 197 -9.53 -2.25 12.56
N VAL A 198 -10.53 -1.62 11.96
CA VAL A 198 -11.94 -1.73 12.35
C VAL A 198 -12.43 -3.19 12.31
N ALA A 199 -12.14 -3.91 11.23
CA ALA A 199 -12.51 -5.32 11.09
C ALA A 199 -11.83 -6.22 12.13
N SER A 200 -10.56 -5.94 12.45
CA SER A 200 -9.77 -6.72 13.43
C SER A 200 -10.31 -6.58 14.86
N TYR A 201 -10.83 -5.40 15.21
CA TYR A 201 -11.48 -5.17 16.50
C TYR A 201 -12.94 -5.61 16.55
N LYS A 202 -13.48 -6.21 15.47
CA LYS A 202 -14.88 -6.64 15.35
C LYS A 202 -15.87 -5.52 15.71
N THR A 203 -15.49 -4.30 15.34
CA THR A 203 -16.31 -3.12 15.55
C THR A 203 -17.65 -3.27 14.83
N ALA A 204 -18.75 -3.31 15.59
CA ALA A 204 -20.09 -3.49 15.02
C ALA A 204 -20.73 -2.18 14.55
N THR A 205 -20.24 -1.03 15.02
CA THR A 205 -20.92 0.26 14.85
C THR A 205 -20.35 1.09 13.71
N LEU A 206 -19.02 1.06 13.52
CA LEU A 206 -18.34 1.76 12.44
C LEU A 206 -18.33 0.89 11.17
N LYS A 207 -19.46 0.87 10.46
CA LYS A 207 -19.62 0.08 9.22
C LYS A 207 -19.13 0.86 8.01
N PHE A 208 -18.53 0.15 7.06
CA PHE A 208 -18.28 0.67 5.71
C PHE A 208 -19.61 1.21 5.10
N PRO A 209 -19.62 2.40 4.46
CA PRO A 209 -18.50 3.26 4.04
C PRO A 209 -18.18 4.45 4.98
N ALA A 210 -18.44 4.37 6.29
CA ALA A 210 -18.26 5.50 7.20
C ALA A 210 -16.83 6.09 7.20
N ILE A 211 -15.80 5.24 7.26
CA ILE A 211 -14.39 5.67 7.20
C ILE A 211 -14.05 6.35 5.86
N PRO A 212 -14.32 5.74 4.69
CA PRO A 212 -14.15 6.42 3.40
C PRO A 212 -14.78 7.81 3.34
N HIS A 213 -16.02 7.97 3.82
CA HIS A 213 -16.73 9.25 3.80
C HIS A 213 -16.01 10.32 4.64
N LEU A 214 -15.49 9.97 5.82
CA LEU A 214 -14.72 10.89 6.68
C LEU A 214 -13.40 11.33 6.03
N LEU A 215 -12.86 10.51 5.12
CA LEU A 215 -11.69 10.85 4.33
C LEU A 215 -12.03 11.62 3.04
N GLY A 216 -13.31 11.87 2.78
CA GLY A 216 -13.78 12.56 1.58
C GLY A 216 -13.75 11.67 0.34
N LEU A 217 -14.00 10.37 0.51
CA LEU A 217 -14.12 9.39 -0.57
C LEU A 217 -15.55 8.86 -0.64
N ASP A 218 -16.02 8.61 -1.86
CA ASP A 218 -17.19 7.76 -2.11
C ASP A 218 -16.78 6.28 -2.05
N ALA A 219 -17.76 5.39 -1.81
CA ALA A 219 -17.54 3.95 -1.81
C ALA A 219 -16.94 3.43 -3.14
N PHE A 220 -17.36 4.00 -4.28
CA PHE A 220 -16.81 3.67 -5.59
C PHE A 220 -15.32 4.08 -5.74
N ASP A 221 -14.85 5.05 -4.96
CA ASP A 221 -13.45 5.46 -4.98
C ASP A 221 -12.54 4.39 -4.38
N VAL A 222 -13.08 3.64 -3.42
CA VAL A 222 -12.38 2.61 -2.67
C VAL A 222 -12.40 1.27 -3.40
N SER A 223 -13.48 0.91 -4.12
CA SER A 223 -13.50 -0.34 -4.91
C SER A 223 -12.30 -0.43 -5.86
N ASN A 224 -11.89 0.71 -6.43
CA ASN A 224 -10.74 0.83 -7.32
C ASN A 224 -9.38 0.55 -6.67
N ILE A 225 -9.27 0.32 -5.35
CA ILE A 225 -8.01 -0.05 -4.67
C ILE A 225 -8.11 -1.39 -3.91
N ILE A 226 -9.31 -1.94 -3.68
CA ILE A 226 -9.49 -3.15 -2.86
C ILE A 226 -8.67 -4.32 -3.41
N GLU A 227 -8.82 -4.63 -4.70
CA GLU A 227 -8.10 -5.73 -5.33
C GLU A 227 -6.56 -5.56 -5.24
N PRO A 228 -5.94 -4.43 -5.65
CA PRO A 228 -4.51 -4.22 -5.42
C PRO A 228 -4.09 -4.31 -3.96
N PHE A 229 -4.90 -3.80 -3.02
CA PHE A 229 -4.60 -3.81 -1.59
C PHE A 229 -4.59 -5.24 -1.02
N VAL A 230 -5.62 -6.04 -1.33
CA VAL A 230 -5.72 -7.44 -0.88
C VAL A 230 -4.65 -8.31 -1.53
N ARG A 231 -4.34 -8.09 -2.81
CA ARG A 231 -3.30 -8.84 -3.54
C ARG A 231 -1.89 -8.52 -3.05
N ALA A 232 -1.64 -7.32 -2.52
CA ALA A 232 -0.32 -6.89 -2.08
C ALA A 232 0.26 -7.79 -0.96
N ASP A 233 -0.60 -8.29 -0.06
CA ASP A 233 -0.22 -9.22 1.00
C ASP A 233 -0.85 -10.61 0.82
N THR A 234 -0.07 -11.55 0.32
CA THR A 234 -0.51 -12.95 0.15
C THR A 234 -0.80 -13.63 1.49
N THR A 235 -0.18 -13.16 2.58
CA THR A 235 -0.31 -13.70 3.94
C THR A 235 -1.48 -13.11 4.73
N MET A 236 -2.20 -12.13 4.16
CA MET A 236 -3.32 -11.48 4.83
C MET A 236 -4.34 -12.53 5.36
N PRO A 237 -4.82 -12.38 6.62
CA PRO A 237 -5.76 -13.32 7.23
C PRO A 237 -7.03 -13.53 6.41
N ARG A 238 -7.53 -14.76 6.38
CA ARG A 238 -8.67 -15.16 5.54
C ARG A 238 -9.93 -14.36 5.87
N GLU A 239 -10.14 -14.04 7.14
CA GLU A 239 -11.27 -13.27 7.63
C GLU A 239 -11.25 -11.83 7.11
N VAL A 240 -10.06 -11.22 7.03
CA VAL A 240 -9.86 -9.87 6.48
C VAL A 240 -10.07 -9.88 4.97
N LYS A 241 -9.54 -10.89 4.25
CA LYS A 241 -9.80 -11.08 2.81
C LYS A 241 -11.31 -11.23 2.53
N LYS A 242 -11.99 -12.05 3.33
CA LYS A 242 -13.45 -12.25 3.23
C LYS A 242 -14.22 -10.95 3.48
N HIS A 243 -13.79 -10.14 4.45
CA HIS A 243 -14.39 -8.83 4.75
C HIS A 243 -14.27 -7.88 3.55
N PHE A 244 -13.08 -7.74 2.95
CA PHE A 244 -12.90 -6.91 1.77
C PHE A 244 -13.69 -7.40 0.56
N ASN A 245 -13.77 -8.71 0.33
CA ASN A 245 -14.60 -9.25 -0.74
C ASN A 245 -16.09 -8.90 -0.55
N ALA A 246 -16.61 -9.02 0.67
CA ALA A 246 -18.00 -8.64 0.96
C ALA A 246 -18.23 -7.12 0.82
N ILE A 247 -17.24 -6.29 1.14
CA ILE A 247 -17.29 -4.84 0.87
C ILE A 247 -17.34 -4.59 -0.63
N GLU A 248 -16.44 -5.20 -1.41
CA GLU A 248 -16.34 -5.02 -2.86
C GLU A 248 -17.65 -5.42 -3.57
N GLU A 249 -18.20 -6.60 -3.24
CA GLU A 249 -19.50 -7.06 -3.71
C GLU A 249 -20.59 -6.02 -3.40
N ARG A 250 -20.69 -5.58 -2.13
CA ARG A 250 -21.73 -4.62 -1.73
C ARG A 250 -21.60 -3.25 -2.40
N ILE A 251 -20.37 -2.80 -2.68
CA ILE A 251 -20.14 -1.58 -3.45
C ILE A 251 -20.71 -1.75 -4.86
N MET A 252 -20.35 -2.85 -5.53
CA MET A 252 -20.78 -3.14 -6.91
C MET A 252 -22.28 -3.40 -7.03
N GLU A 253 -22.90 -4.02 -6.02
CA GLU A 253 -24.33 -4.33 -6.02
C GLU A 253 -25.20 -3.11 -5.73
N THR A 254 -24.78 -2.23 -4.81
CA THR A 254 -25.68 -1.19 -4.27
C THR A 254 -25.05 0.19 -4.12
N MET A 255 -23.85 0.31 -3.53
CA MET A 255 -23.35 1.64 -3.12
C MET A 255 -22.88 2.49 -4.31
N ALA A 256 -22.26 1.89 -5.32
CA ALA A 256 -21.82 2.60 -6.51
C ALA A 256 -23.01 3.16 -7.32
N TRP A 257 -24.20 2.58 -7.16
CA TRP A 257 -25.43 3.02 -7.83
C TRP A 257 -26.23 4.04 -7.02
N ALA A 258 -25.80 4.35 -5.79
CA ALA A 258 -26.49 5.29 -4.93
C ALA A 258 -26.37 6.73 -5.45
N LYS A 259 -27.43 7.53 -5.25
CA LYS A 259 -27.41 8.96 -5.63
C LYS A 259 -26.24 9.67 -4.96
N GLY A 260 -25.42 10.34 -5.77
CA GLY A 260 -24.23 11.05 -5.31
C GLY A 260 -22.93 10.25 -5.41
N SER A 261 -22.97 8.99 -5.84
CA SER A 261 -21.76 8.22 -6.10
C SER A 261 -20.92 8.85 -7.21
N THR A 262 -19.60 8.76 -7.06
CA THR A 262 -18.63 9.21 -8.05
C THR A 262 -18.66 8.38 -9.34
N LEU A 263 -19.31 7.20 -9.33
CA LEU A 263 -19.56 6.40 -10.54
C LEU A 263 -20.26 7.22 -11.63
N PHE A 264 -21.28 8.01 -11.29
CA PHE A 264 -22.03 8.79 -12.29
C PHE A 264 -21.16 9.87 -12.93
N GLY A 265 -20.28 10.50 -12.14
CA GLY A 265 -19.29 11.44 -12.66
C GLY A 265 -18.29 10.75 -13.59
N PHE A 266 -17.85 9.55 -13.24
CA PHE A 266 -16.98 8.71 -14.07
C PHE A 266 -17.65 8.34 -15.41
N MET A 267 -18.89 7.85 -15.38
CA MET A 267 -19.64 7.48 -16.59
C MET A 267 -19.87 8.68 -17.51
N LYS A 268 -20.25 9.83 -16.96
CA LYS A 268 -20.44 11.07 -17.74
C LYS A 268 -19.15 11.54 -18.40
N ALA A 269 -18.02 11.47 -17.70
CA ALA A 269 -16.73 11.83 -18.27
C ALA A 269 -16.39 10.89 -19.45
N ALA A 270 -16.57 9.58 -19.26
CA ALA A 270 -16.36 8.59 -20.32
C ALA A 270 -17.25 8.83 -21.56
N GLU A 271 -18.52 9.21 -21.37
CA GLU A 271 -19.44 9.53 -22.46
C GLU A 271 -19.06 10.81 -23.21
N THR A 272 -18.59 11.83 -22.50
CA THR A 272 -18.26 13.14 -23.07
C THR A 272 -16.85 13.23 -23.66
N GLY A 273 -16.09 12.13 -23.64
CA GLY A 273 -14.69 12.10 -24.11
C GLY A 273 -13.72 12.84 -23.20
N VAL A 274 -14.17 13.33 -22.04
CA VAL A 274 -13.29 13.91 -21.01
C VAL A 274 -12.66 12.76 -20.24
N PRO A 275 -11.32 12.74 -20.06
CA PRO A 275 -10.69 11.68 -19.30
C PRO A 275 -11.27 11.66 -17.87
N PRO A 276 -11.87 10.54 -17.42
CA PRO A 276 -12.42 10.46 -16.07
C PRO A 276 -11.30 10.63 -15.03
N PRO A 277 -11.65 11.01 -13.78
CA PRO A 277 -10.69 10.99 -12.68
C PRO A 277 -10.00 9.64 -12.63
N ARG A 278 -8.66 9.63 -12.74
CA ARG A 278 -7.89 8.39 -12.86
C ARG A 278 -8.14 7.49 -11.65
N PRO A 279 -8.71 6.28 -11.84
CA PRO A 279 -8.89 5.32 -10.75
C PRO A 279 -7.55 4.95 -10.09
N ALA A 280 -7.56 4.57 -8.82
CA ALA A 280 -6.36 4.20 -8.08
C ALA A 280 -5.58 3.05 -8.76
N THR A 281 -6.28 2.02 -9.24
CA THR A 281 -5.68 0.93 -10.04
C THR A 281 -5.07 1.41 -11.35
N ALA A 282 -5.71 2.36 -12.05
CA ALA A 282 -5.15 2.92 -13.28
C ALA A 282 -3.92 3.79 -13.00
N ALA A 283 -3.90 4.50 -11.87
CA ALA A 283 -2.74 5.26 -11.43
C ALA A 283 -1.55 4.36 -11.08
N LEU A 284 -1.81 3.20 -10.44
CA LEU A 284 -0.80 2.15 -10.20
C LEU A 284 -0.23 1.61 -11.51
N ALA A 285 -1.09 1.19 -12.43
CA ALA A 285 -0.68 0.63 -13.72
C ALA A 285 0.12 1.64 -14.59
N ALA A 286 -0.16 2.93 -14.49
CA ALA A 286 0.56 3.98 -15.21
C ALA A 286 2.06 4.05 -14.81
N VAL A 287 2.41 3.67 -13.58
CA VAL A 287 3.83 3.65 -13.14
C VAL A 287 4.62 2.57 -13.89
N SER A 288 3.99 1.45 -14.24
CA SER A 288 4.59 0.40 -15.08
C SER A 288 4.54 0.72 -16.58
N GLY A 289 3.60 1.58 -17.00
CA GLY A 289 3.31 1.90 -18.40
C GLY A 289 4.01 3.11 -18.99
N SER A 290 4.85 3.84 -18.22
CA SER A 290 5.66 4.96 -18.73
C SER A 290 6.82 4.46 -19.61
N ARG A 291 6.50 3.78 -20.71
CA ARG A 291 7.43 3.53 -21.81
C ARG A 291 7.35 4.72 -22.75
N GLY A 292 8.40 5.54 -22.75
CA GLY A 292 8.78 6.49 -23.80
C GLY A 292 7.66 7.10 -24.65
N THR A 293 7.09 8.21 -24.19
CA THR A 293 6.66 9.27 -25.12
C THR A 293 7.77 10.33 -25.17
N SER A 294 8.95 9.94 -25.65
CA SER A 294 9.95 10.88 -26.12
C SER A 294 9.95 10.85 -27.65
N GLY A 295 9.57 11.98 -28.26
CA GLY A 295 9.90 12.28 -29.65
C GLY A 295 8.88 11.87 -30.71
N SER A 296 7.83 12.66 -30.89
CA SER A 296 7.43 13.09 -32.24
C SER A 296 7.02 14.56 -32.20
N GLY A 297 8.01 15.40 -31.93
CA GLY A 297 8.03 16.76 -32.44
C GLY A 297 8.65 16.72 -33.83
N GLY A 298 7.80 16.54 -34.85
CA GLY A 298 8.15 16.77 -36.25
C GLY A 298 7.39 17.99 -36.74
N GLY A 299 7.93 19.17 -36.46
CA GLY A 299 7.50 20.42 -37.10
C GLY A 299 8.25 20.65 -38.41
N GLY A 300 7.54 21.23 -39.39
CA GLY A 300 8.08 21.75 -40.64
C GLY A 300 7.61 20.94 -41.85
N GLY A 301 6.98 21.48 -42.88
CA GLY A 301 6.71 22.86 -43.25
C GLY A 301 6.58 22.93 -44.78
N GLY A 302 5.59 23.70 -45.26
CA GLY A 302 5.61 24.32 -46.59
C GLY A 302 5.09 23.50 -47.79
N GLY A 303 4.28 24.16 -48.64
CA GLY A 303 4.14 23.81 -50.05
C GLY A 303 2.73 23.94 -50.59
N GLY A 304 2.46 25.04 -51.32
CA GLY A 304 1.16 25.36 -51.90
C GLY A 304 0.78 24.60 -53.19
N GLY A 305 -0.39 24.98 -53.73
CA GLY A 305 -0.98 24.53 -55.01
C GLY A 305 -2.40 24.02 -54.78
N GLY A 306 -3.50 24.58 -55.29
CA GLY A 306 -3.71 25.29 -56.55
C GLY A 306 -4.47 24.39 -57.53
N GLY A 307 -5.73 24.73 -57.84
CA GLY A 307 -6.58 24.08 -58.86
C GLY A 307 -7.47 22.96 -58.29
N GLY A 308 -8.75 22.80 -58.62
CA GLY A 308 -9.57 23.31 -59.72
C GLY A 308 -10.32 22.13 -60.35
N GLY A 309 -11.65 22.19 -60.38
CA GLY A 309 -12.51 21.40 -61.29
C GLY A 309 -13.02 20.05 -60.77
N GLY A 310 -14.34 19.86 -60.88
CA GLY A 310 -15.06 18.59 -60.67
C GLY A 310 -16.35 18.77 -59.92
#